data_AF-A0A934VUS6-F1
#
_entry.id   AF-A0A934VUS6-F1
#
_cell.length_a   1.000
_cell.length_b   1.000
_cell.length_c   1.000
_cell.angle_alpha   90.00
_cell.angle_beta   90.00
_cell.angle_gamma   90.00
#
_symmetry.space_group_name_H-M   'P 1'
#
loop_
_entity.id
_entity.type
_entity.pdbx_description
1 polymer ?
#
loop_
_entity_poly.entity_id
_entity_poly.type
_entity_poly.pdbx_seq_one_letter_code
_entity_poly.pdbx_strand_id
1 'polypeptide(L)'
;MSSIRRLLLGWIVLGANLSLAQTPVQLTLSNTTQVYDGTAKLPTVSSDPDGLTVQLSFNDPSTTPTVTTVFQSIPDPVGSAYPSIAFAGNNYSGMGDYVKLAGSARYLDSVETVLSSYAKASSYPQLAAQNPDGYYHTVRLHVFQAASNFGLSYFAEKSQQVLIPWVPEELNSISFKVLFSFPGNLILPNDLALMVSYNTKSTGFNPIGTAGPYDKLNLSVNTTAPTVGTDVYAEGYFYYLQNGTYYLATSSYSPMFKVNASSSPATAIATPVNAGSYEVTATVTSSGYSGQATSSFIILPAPVTLTLGNLTQIADGTPKSVSLSTDPSGISTSVTYDGASQVPSAIGRYQVVATVTNSNYSGSASAELQIGYDYASWIQQSVTAGTIGSDQTADFADPDGDSLPNLLEYAFGLNPGAADYMAPDLDVSSENLSLIYRRNLDATDLTYQIETATDLDSDSWSEAATTDTVLSTEGSIETVEATIPRTEGEPKRFLRLKVTR
;
A
#
# COMPACT_ATOMS: atom_id res chain seq x y z
N MET A 1 64.95 -10.43 -39.52
CA MET A 1 64.77 -11.90 -39.65
C MET A 1 64.36 -12.42 -38.29
N SER A 2 63.07 -12.51 -38.02
CA SER A 2 62.23 -13.73 -38.13
C SER A 2 62.37 -14.66 -36.92
N SER A 3 61.31 -14.72 -36.11
CA SER A 3 60.62 -15.96 -35.68
C SER A 3 59.59 -15.61 -34.59
N ILE A 4 58.37 -15.21 -34.96
CA ILE A 4 57.17 -16.07 -34.98
C ILE A 4 57.05 -16.95 -33.72
N ARG A 5 56.46 -16.38 -32.65
CA ARG A 5 55.74 -17.18 -31.64
C ARG A 5 54.36 -17.50 -32.22
N ARG A 6 54.18 -18.72 -32.69
CA ARG A 6 52.85 -19.30 -32.95
C ARG A 6 52.12 -19.39 -31.60
N LEU A 7 51.13 -18.52 -31.36
CA LEU A 7 50.07 -18.79 -30.39
C LEU A 7 49.23 -19.95 -30.94
N LEU A 8 49.37 -21.13 -30.33
CA LEU A 8 48.37 -22.19 -30.45
C LEU A 8 47.20 -21.78 -29.55
N LEU A 9 46.09 -21.29 -30.11
CA LEU A 9 44.80 -21.27 -29.41
C LEU A 9 44.37 -22.73 -29.20
N GLY A 10 44.65 -23.26 -28.01
CA GLY A 10 44.17 -24.58 -27.60
C GLY A 10 42.71 -24.48 -27.17
N TRP A 11 41.79 -24.81 -28.06
CA TRP A 11 40.38 -25.04 -27.71
C TRP A 11 40.31 -26.33 -26.87
N ILE A 12 40.10 -26.20 -25.55
CA ILE A 12 39.84 -27.37 -24.70
C ILE A 12 38.37 -27.76 -24.89
N VAL A 13 38.14 -28.93 -25.48
CA VAL A 13 36.82 -29.53 -25.65
C VAL A 13 36.49 -30.33 -24.38
N LEU A 14 35.43 -29.96 -23.67
CA LEU A 14 34.90 -30.72 -22.54
C LEU A 14 33.50 -31.22 -22.92
N GLY A 15 33.27 -32.53 -22.83
CA GLY A 15 32.03 -33.16 -23.30
C GLY A 15 31.11 -33.64 -22.18
N ALA A 16 29.79 -33.45 -22.36
CA ALA A 16 28.72 -34.39 -22.02
C ALA A 16 27.39 -33.91 -22.64
N ASN A 17 26.60 -34.87 -23.17
CA ASN A 17 25.24 -34.65 -23.69
C ASN A 17 24.27 -34.26 -22.57
N LEU A 18 23.60 -33.12 -22.71
CA LEU A 18 22.40 -32.82 -21.92
C LEU A 18 21.20 -33.53 -22.54
N SER A 19 20.59 -34.45 -21.79
CA SER A 19 19.34 -35.11 -22.18
C SER A 19 18.15 -34.16 -22.01
N LEU A 20 17.37 -34.02 -23.09
CA LEU A 20 16.03 -33.40 -23.20
C LEU A 20 15.89 -32.02 -22.53
N ALA A 21 16.26 -30.98 -23.28
CA ALA A 21 15.77 -29.63 -22.99
C ALA A 21 14.24 -29.66 -22.87
N GLN A 22 13.72 -29.29 -21.69
CA GLN A 22 12.29 -29.12 -21.49
C GLN A 22 11.78 -27.97 -22.39
N THR A 23 10.55 -28.09 -22.87
CA THR A 23 9.91 -27.02 -23.65
C THR A 23 9.57 -25.86 -22.71
N PRO A 24 10.12 -24.66 -22.90
CA PRO A 24 9.73 -23.50 -22.11
C PRO A 24 8.28 -23.13 -22.35
N VAL A 25 7.58 -22.79 -21.28
CA VAL A 25 6.19 -22.30 -21.34
C VAL A 25 6.06 -20.99 -20.60
N GLN A 26 5.18 -20.13 -21.10
CA GLN A 26 4.82 -18.90 -20.41
C GLN A 26 3.69 -19.20 -19.42
N LEU A 27 3.81 -18.68 -18.20
CA LEU A 27 2.75 -18.69 -17.20
C LEU A 27 2.31 -17.25 -16.96
N THR A 28 1.00 -17.04 -16.87
CA THR A 28 0.43 -15.74 -16.50
C THR A 28 -0.33 -15.88 -15.19
N LEU A 29 0.07 -15.09 -14.19
CA LEU A 29 -0.66 -14.92 -12.94
C LEU A 29 -1.65 -13.76 -13.09
N SER A 30 -2.90 -14.00 -12.75
CA SER A 30 -3.97 -13.00 -12.77
C SER A 30 -4.81 -13.11 -11.48
N ASN A 31 -5.75 -12.17 -11.29
CA ASN A 31 -6.54 -12.08 -10.04
C ASN A 31 -5.65 -12.01 -8.79
N THR A 32 -4.56 -11.25 -8.88
CA THR A 32 -3.53 -11.16 -7.85
C THR A 32 -3.86 -10.18 -6.72
N THR A 33 -5.03 -9.53 -6.78
CA THR A 33 -5.56 -8.66 -5.73
C THR A 33 -6.97 -9.14 -5.39
N GLN A 34 -7.21 -9.51 -4.14
CA GLN A 34 -8.49 -10.04 -3.66
C GLN A 34 -8.85 -9.40 -2.32
N VAL A 35 -10.12 -9.43 -1.94
CA VAL A 35 -10.57 -8.94 -0.62
C VAL A 35 -10.75 -10.12 0.33
N TYR A 36 -10.35 -9.93 1.58
CA TYR A 36 -10.57 -10.89 2.65
C TYR A 36 -12.05 -11.29 2.78
N ASP A 37 -12.33 -12.59 2.89
CA ASP A 37 -13.67 -13.13 3.12
C ASP A 37 -13.70 -14.29 4.13
N GLY A 38 -12.59 -14.49 4.85
CA GLY A 38 -12.42 -15.61 5.79
C GLY A 38 -12.04 -16.95 5.15
N THR A 39 -11.87 -17.02 3.83
CA THR A 39 -11.46 -18.24 3.13
C THR A 39 -10.08 -18.12 2.49
N ALA A 40 -9.46 -19.27 2.18
CA ALA A 40 -8.18 -19.31 1.51
C ALA A 40 -8.28 -18.76 0.08
N LYS A 41 -7.34 -17.90 -0.30
CA LYS A 41 -7.33 -17.21 -1.59
C LYS A 41 -6.24 -17.74 -2.51
N LEU A 42 -6.57 -17.85 -3.79
CA LEU A 42 -5.66 -18.28 -4.84
C LEU A 42 -5.74 -17.31 -6.02
N PRO A 43 -4.60 -16.88 -6.60
CA PRO A 43 -4.63 -16.22 -7.90
C PRO A 43 -5.00 -17.23 -9.00
N THR A 44 -5.40 -16.71 -10.15
CA THR A 44 -5.63 -17.52 -11.35
C THR A 44 -4.33 -17.67 -12.14
N VAL A 45 -4.10 -18.87 -12.67
CA VAL A 45 -2.93 -19.16 -13.51
C VAL A 45 -3.38 -19.64 -14.88
N SER A 46 -2.80 -19.10 -15.94
CA SER A 46 -2.88 -19.65 -17.30
C SER A 46 -1.50 -20.00 -17.84
N SER A 47 -1.45 -20.93 -18.80
CA SER A 47 -0.21 -21.40 -19.44
C SER A 47 -0.32 -21.32 -20.96
N ASP A 48 0.78 -21.09 -21.66
CA ASP A 48 0.87 -21.27 -23.11
C ASP A 48 1.94 -22.33 -23.43
N PRO A 49 1.56 -23.54 -23.92
CA PRO A 49 0.20 -23.96 -24.30
C PRO A 49 -0.75 -24.16 -23.11
N ASP A 50 -2.05 -24.07 -23.36
CA ASP A 50 -3.10 -24.25 -22.35
C ASP A 50 -3.15 -25.69 -21.80
N GLY A 51 -3.61 -25.84 -20.56
CA GLY A 51 -3.90 -27.14 -19.94
C GLY A 51 -2.74 -27.79 -19.19
N LEU A 52 -1.62 -27.08 -18.98
CA LEU A 52 -0.51 -27.59 -18.19
C LEU A 52 -0.84 -27.57 -16.69
N THR A 53 -0.34 -28.56 -15.97
CA THR A 53 -0.47 -28.62 -14.50
C THR A 53 0.53 -27.67 -13.87
N VAL A 54 0.04 -26.82 -12.98
CA VAL A 54 0.83 -25.82 -12.28
C VAL A 54 0.64 -25.95 -10.77
N GLN A 55 1.75 -25.94 -10.04
CA GLN A 55 1.77 -25.86 -8.59
C GLN A 55 2.01 -24.42 -8.15
N LEU A 56 1.23 -23.96 -7.16
CA LEU A 56 1.41 -22.67 -6.51
C LEU A 56 2.15 -22.84 -5.18
N SER A 57 3.08 -21.94 -4.90
CA SER A 57 3.72 -21.76 -3.59
C SER A 57 3.59 -20.31 -3.17
N PHE A 58 3.36 -20.07 -1.88
CA PHE A 58 3.22 -18.74 -1.32
C PHE A 58 4.30 -18.51 -0.26
N ASN A 59 4.87 -17.31 -0.24
CA ASN A 59 5.80 -16.87 0.79
C ASN A 59 5.25 -15.59 1.44
N ASP A 60 5.44 -15.42 2.75
CA ASP A 60 5.17 -14.17 3.45
C ASP A 60 6.46 -13.33 3.50
N PRO A 61 6.53 -12.19 2.77
CA PRO A 61 7.68 -11.30 2.75
C PRO A 61 8.13 -10.83 4.14
N SER A 62 7.21 -10.73 5.10
CA SER A 62 7.51 -10.31 6.48
C SER A 62 8.30 -11.36 7.28
N THR A 63 8.33 -12.59 6.77
CA THR A 63 9.11 -13.71 7.31
C THR A 63 10.31 -14.07 6.44
N THR A 64 10.57 -13.31 5.36
CA THR A 64 11.64 -13.62 4.42
C THR A 64 13.01 -13.44 5.08
N PRO A 65 13.91 -14.42 4.94
CA PRO A 65 15.24 -14.35 5.51
C PRO A 65 16.05 -13.21 4.89
N THR A 66 16.96 -12.63 5.67
CA THR A 66 17.84 -11.55 5.20
C THR A 66 18.63 -11.99 3.97
N VAL A 67 18.45 -11.25 2.88
CA VAL A 67 19.15 -11.47 1.60
C VAL A 67 20.48 -10.71 1.61
N THR A 68 21.53 -11.38 1.14
CA THR A 68 22.88 -10.81 1.04
C THR A 68 23.48 -11.08 -0.33
N THR A 69 24.28 -10.14 -0.84
CA THR A 69 25.06 -10.36 -2.06
C THR A 69 26.17 -11.38 -1.78
N VAL A 70 26.20 -12.48 -2.52
CA VAL A 70 27.22 -13.54 -2.42
C VAL A 70 28.16 -13.61 -3.62
N PHE A 71 27.86 -12.90 -4.70
CA PHE A 71 28.77 -12.62 -5.80
C PHE A 71 28.39 -11.29 -6.48
N GLN A 72 29.38 -10.49 -6.88
CA GLN A 72 29.13 -9.22 -7.59
C GLN A 72 30.29 -8.85 -8.50
N SER A 73 30.07 -8.94 -9.81
CA SER A 73 30.95 -8.38 -10.84
C SER A 73 30.33 -7.21 -11.60
N ILE A 74 29.05 -6.90 -11.35
CA ILE A 74 28.39 -5.71 -11.91
C ILE A 74 28.90 -4.46 -11.16
N PRO A 75 29.43 -3.43 -11.86
CA PRO A 75 29.78 -2.17 -11.20
C PRO A 75 28.54 -1.46 -10.62
N ASP A 76 28.70 -0.82 -9.46
CA ASP A 76 27.62 -0.09 -8.77
C ASP A 76 28.03 1.37 -8.52
N PRO A 77 27.35 2.38 -9.11
CA PRO A 77 26.18 2.26 -9.99
C PRO A 77 26.53 1.69 -11.37
N VAL A 78 25.52 1.12 -12.04
CA VAL A 78 25.65 0.60 -13.41
C VAL A 78 25.79 1.75 -14.40
N GLY A 79 26.81 1.69 -15.25
CA GLY A 79 27.06 2.62 -16.33
C GLY A 79 26.03 2.50 -17.46
N SER A 80 25.86 3.59 -18.23
CA SER A 80 24.89 3.66 -19.32
C SER A 80 25.22 2.77 -20.53
N ALA A 81 26.50 2.41 -20.71
CA ALA A 81 26.96 1.50 -21.75
C ALA A 81 28.21 0.74 -21.30
N TYR A 82 28.29 -0.54 -21.67
CA TYR A 82 29.43 -1.41 -21.46
C TYR A 82 29.88 -2.04 -22.77
N PRO A 83 31.16 -2.44 -22.87
CA PRO A 83 31.57 -3.45 -23.85
C PRO A 83 30.65 -4.66 -23.77
N SER A 84 30.39 -5.30 -24.91
CA SER A 84 29.48 -6.44 -24.97
C SER A 84 29.92 -7.42 -26.05
N ILE A 85 29.48 -8.66 -25.90
CA ILE A 85 29.79 -9.75 -26.84
C ILE A 85 28.48 -10.21 -27.48
N ALA A 86 28.48 -10.23 -28.81
CA ALA A 86 27.29 -10.57 -29.60
C ALA A 86 27.09 -12.07 -29.71
N PHE A 87 25.84 -12.52 -29.56
CA PHE A 87 25.46 -13.92 -29.79
C PHE A 87 25.37 -14.21 -31.29
N ALA A 88 24.60 -13.39 -32.01
CA ALA A 88 24.35 -13.56 -33.45
C ALA A 88 25.64 -13.51 -34.30
N GLY A 89 26.61 -12.66 -33.93
CA GLY A 89 27.87 -12.51 -34.66
C GLY A 89 28.88 -13.65 -34.44
N ASN A 90 28.76 -14.38 -33.32
CA ASN A 90 29.71 -15.43 -32.93
C ASN A 90 29.13 -16.85 -33.00
N ASN A 91 27.86 -17.01 -33.39
CA ASN A 91 27.14 -18.29 -33.39
C ASN A 91 27.02 -18.94 -32.01
N TYR A 92 26.89 -18.13 -30.96
CA TYR A 92 26.73 -18.63 -29.59
C TYR A 92 25.27 -18.87 -29.26
N SER A 93 24.99 -19.99 -28.60
CA SER A 93 23.67 -20.34 -28.06
C SER A 93 23.53 -19.96 -26.58
N GLY A 94 24.65 -19.79 -25.88
CA GLY A 94 24.73 -19.40 -24.48
C GLY A 94 26.11 -18.84 -24.18
N MET A 95 26.22 -17.92 -23.21
CA MET A 95 27.51 -17.39 -22.75
C MET A 95 27.44 -17.03 -21.27
N GLY A 96 28.54 -17.26 -20.56
CA GLY A 96 28.55 -17.22 -19.12
C GLY A 96 29.93 -17.14 -18.50
N ASP A 97 29.96 -17.13 -17.18
CA ASP A 97 31.17 -17.03 -16.38
C ASP A 97 31.19 -18.06 -15.23
N TYR A 98 32.40 -18.45 -14.81
CA TYR A 98 32.63 -19.31 -13.65
C TYR A 98 32.85 -18.46 -12.41
N VAL A 99 31.99 -18.63 -11.42
CA VAL A 99 31.98 -17.77 -10.25
C VAL A 99 32.06 -18.60 -8.98
N LYS A 100 32.81 -18.08 -8.01
CA LYS A 100 32.88 -18.63 -6.66
C LYS A 100 32.20 -17.68 -5.69
N LEU A 101 31.21 -18.20 -4.98
CA LEU A 101 30.41 -17.43 -4.04
C LEU A 101 31.20 -17.16 -2.75
N ALA A 102 31.07 -15.94 -2.22
CA ALA A 102 31.54 -15.55 -0.91
C ALA A 102 30.49 -15.82 0.19
N GLY A 103 30.88 -15.60 1.45
CA GLY A 103 29.99 -15.74 2.60
C GLY A 103 29.45 -17.16 2.80
N SER A 104 28.42 -17.29 3.62
CA SER A 104 27.77 -18.58 3.96
C SER A 104 26.32 -18.70 3.50
N ALA A 105 25.68 -17.61 3.05
CA ALA A 105 24.33 -17.64 2.51
C ALA A 105 24.29 -18.43 1.19
N ARG A 106 23.36 -19.38 1.06
CA ARG A 106 23.30 -20.29 -0.10
C ARG A 106 21.90 -20.49 -0.65
N TYR A 107 20.86 -19.97 -0.03
CA TYR A 107 19.53 -20.07 -0.58
C TYR A 107 19.35 -19.01 -1.67
N LEU A 108 19.29 -19.42 -2.94
CA LEU A 108 19.25 -18.52 -4.09
C LEU A 108 17.99 -17.67 -4.05
N ASP A 109 18.19 -16.36 -3.94
CA ASP A 109 17.13 -15.36 -3.99
C ASP A 109 17.02 -14.78 -5.40
N SER A 110 18.12 -14.28 -5.94
CA SER A 110 18.12 -13.65 -7.25
C SER A 110 19.48 -13.68 -7.93
N VAL A 111 19.44 -13.61 -9.26
CA VAL A 111 20.63 -13.36 -10.09
C VAL A 111 20.34 -12.18 -11.01
N GLU A 112 21.20 -11.18 -11.00
CA GLU A 112 21.19 -10.08 -11.97
C GLU A 112 22.28 -10.30 -13.02
N THR A 113 22.00 -9.93 -14.26
CA THR A 113 22.99 -9.82 -15.35
C THR A 113 22.79 -8.50 -16.08
N VAL A 114 23.79 -8.06 -16.86
CA VAL A 114 23.66 -6.85 -17.69
C VAL A 114 23.68 -7.24 -19.17
N LEU A 115 22.71 -6.75 -19.93
CA LEU A 115 22.65 -6.90 -21.38
C LEU A 115 22.82 -5.54 -22.06
N SER A 116 23.29 -5.55 -23.31
CA SER A 116 23.42 -4.36 -24.14
C SER A 116 22.57 -4.48 -25.40
N SER A 117 21.72 -3.49 -25.65
CA SER A 117 20.95 -3.37 -26.89
C SER A 117 21.65 -2.42 -27.86
N TYR A 118 21.64 -2.78 -29.14
CA TYR A 118 22.05 -1.96 -30.29
C TYR A 118 20.87 -1.70 -31.25
N ALA A 119 19.64 -2.07 -30.87
CA ALA A 119 18.45 -1.92 -31.70
C ALA A 119 17.82 -0.53 -31.54
N LYS A 120 17.73 0.24 -32.62
CA LYS A 120 17.05 1.55 -32.64
C LYS A 120 15.61 1.40 -33.07
N ALA A 121 14.70 2.15 -32.44
CA ALA A 121 13.27 2.13 -32.77
C ALA A 121 13.01 2.48 -34.25
N SER A 122 13.77 3.44 -34.80
CA SER A 122 13.71 3.83 -36.22
C SER A 122 13.95 2.68 -37.21
N SER A 123 14.68 1.64 -36.81
CA SER A 123 14.96 0.46 -37.64
C SER A 123 13.85 -0.60 -37.58
N TYR A 124 12.92 -0.49 -36.62
CA TYR A 124 11.84 -1.46 -36.36
C TYR A 124 10.49 -0.76 -36.12
N PRO A 125 9.99 0.05 -37.07
CA PRO A 125 8.86 0.96 -36.86
C PRO A 125 7.57 0.24 -36.46
N GLN A 126 7.33 -0.99 -36.94
CA GLN A 126 6.15 -1.76 -36.58
C GLN A 126 6.16 -2.21 -35.11
N LEU A 127 7.32 -2.62 -34.59
CA LEU A 127 7.45 -3.03 -33.19
C LEU A 127 7.47 -1.81 -32.27
N ALA A 128 8.13 -0.72 -32.68
CA ALA A 128 8.14 0.54 -31.93
C ALA A 128 6.73 1.16 -31.83
N ALA A 129 5.88 0.98 -32.85
CA ALA A 129 4.48 1.39 -32.78
C ALA A 129 3.66 0.55 -31.79
N GLN A 130 4.03 -0.71 -31.54
CA GLN A 130 3.38 -1.57 -30.54
C GLN A 130 3.83 -1.22 -29.12
N ASN A 131 5.12 -0.93 -28.94
CA ASN A 131 5.67 -0.50 -27.67
C ASN A 131 6.82 0.52 -27.89
N PRO A 132 6.61 1.81 -27.54
CA PRO A 132 7.60 2.86 -27.76
C PRO A 132 8.81 2.75 -26.82
N ASP A 133 8.74 1.99 -25.74
CA ASP A 133 9.83 1.85 -24.76
C ASP A 133 10.79 0.72 -25.10
N GLY A 134 10.35 -0.29 -25.85
CA GLY A 134 11.18 -1.44 -26.20
C GLY A 134 10.44 -2.55 -26.92
N TYR A 135 11.05 -3.74 -26.95
CA TYR A 135 10.41 -4.96 -27.43
C TYR A 135 10.60 -6.09 -26.42
N TYR A 136 9.60 -6.96 -26.32
CA TYR A 136 9.66 -8.11 -25.42
C TYR A 136 10.45 -9.26 -26.06
N HIS A 137 11.37 -9.85 -25.29
CA HIS A 137 12.13 -11.01 -25.70
C HIS A 137 12.37 -11.97 -24.53
N THR A 138 12.29 -13.28 -24.78
CA THR A 138 12.56 -14.28 -23.74
C THR A 138 14.07 -14.43 -23.54
N VAL A 139 14.53 -14.14 -22.33
CA VAL A 139 15.91 -14.39 -21.89
C VAL A 139 15.88 -15.51 -20.85
N ARG A 140 16.86 -16.40 -20.92
CA ARG A 140 17.02 -17.51 -19.98
C ARG A 140 18.36 -17.43 -19.26
N LEU A 141 18.32 -17.52 -17.94
CA LEU A 141 19.47 -17.78 -17.09
C LEU A 141 19.56 -19.28 -16.80
N HIS A 142 20.76 -19.83 -16.95
CA HIS A 142 21.12 -21.16 -16.50
C HIS A 142 22.13 -21.03 -15.36
N VAL A 143 21.93 -21.83 -14.33
CA VAL A 143 22.83 -22.00 -13.20
C VAL A 143 23.34 -23.43 -13.26
N PHE A 144 24.66 -23.58 -13.30
CA PHE A 144 25.34 -24.86 -13.24
C PHE A 144 26.15 -24.92 -11.96
N GLN A 145 26.29 -26.12 -11.40
CA GLN A 145 27.39 -26.40 -10.49
C GLN A 145 28.67 -26.58 -11.31
N ALA A 146 29.74 -25.89 -10.91
CA ALA A 146 31.04 -25.97 -11.56
C ALA A 146 31.97 -26.91 -10.78
N ALA A 147 32.57 -27.87 -11.48
CA ALA A 147 33.67 -28.67 -10.94
C ALA A 147 35.01 -27.94 -11.11
N SER A 148 36.01 -28.34 -10.33
CA SER A 148 37.36 -27.72 -10.35
C SER A 148 38.09 -27.85 -11.70
N ASN A 149 37.63 -28.74 -12.58
CA ASN A 149 38.13 -28.93 -13.95
C ASN A 149 37.26 -28.21 -14.99
N PHE A 150 36.43 -27.25 -14.58
CA PHE A 150 35.44 -26.55 -15.42
C PHE A 150 34.38 -27.48 -16.03
N GLY A 151 34.13 -28.63 -15.41
CA GLY A 151 32.97 -29.47 -15.71
C GLY A 151 31.68 -28.79 -15.27
N LEU A 152 30.63 -28.84 -16.11
CA LEU A 152 29.33 -28.26 -15.82
C LEU A 152 28.29 -29.35 -15.56
N SER A 153 27.67 -29.32 -14.39
CA SER A 153 26.46 -30.10 -14.11
C SER A 153 25.27 -29.18 -13.91
N TYR A 154 24.17 -29.50 -14.59
CA TYR A 154 22.93 -28.71 -14.52
C TYR A 154 22.45 -28.58 -13.08
N PHE A 155 22.06 -27.36 -12.69
CA PHE A 155 21.60 -27.06 -11.34
C PHE A 155 20.22 -26.41 -11.34
N ALA A 156 20.02 -25.29 -12.03
CA ALA A 156 18.72 -24.63 -12.17
C ALA A 156 18.65 -23.78 -13.45
N GLU A 157 17.44 -23.42 -13.89
CA GLU A 157 17.25 -22.40 -14.93
C GLU A 157 16.03 -21.51 -14.62
N LYS A 158 16.05 -20.30 -15.16
CA LYS A 158 14.90 -19.37 -15.12
C LYS A 158 14.76 -18.70 -16.48
N SER A 159 13.59 -18.83 -17.10
CA SER A 159 13.20 -18.08 -18.29
C SER A 159 12.21 -16.99 -17.92
N GLN A 160 12.35 -15.82 -18.55
CA GLN A 160 11.37 -14.74 -18.43
C GLN A 160 11.33 -13.87 -19.69
N GLN A 161 10.17 -13.25 -19.94
CA GLN A 161 10.04 -12.16 -20.90
C GLN A 161 10.68 -10.91 -20.32
N VAL A 162 11.58 -10.29 -21.09
CA VAL A 162 12.29 -9.07 -20.71
C VAL A 162 11.92 -7.98 -21.71
N LEU A 163 11.54 -6.81 -21.20
CA LEU A 163 11.42 -5.62 -22.04
C LEU A 163 12.84 -5.13 -22.38
N ILE A 164 13.26 -5.35 -23.62
CA ILE A 164 14.54 -4.89 -24.13
C ILE A 164 14.36 -3.45 -24.63
N PRO A 165 15.03 -2.45 -24.02
CA PRO A 165 14.84 -1.07 -24.40
C PRO A 165 15.34 -0.78 -25.81
N TRP A 166 14.64 0.11 -26.50
CA TRP A 166 15.17 0.71 -27.71
C TRP A 166 16.38 1.59 -27.36
N VAL A 167 17.39 1.59 -28.21
CA VAL A 167 18.52 2.50 -28.10
C VAL A 167 18.05 3.90 -28.50
N PRO A 168 18.24 4.94 -27.66
CA PRO A 168 18.02 6.32 -28.06
C PRO A 168 18.80 6.66 -29.33
N GLU A 169 18.21 7.48 -30.21
CA GLU A 169 18.74 7.68 -31.56
C GLU A 169 20.14 8.30 -31.57
N GLU A 170 20.49 9.07 -30.54
CA GLU A 170 21.78 9.70 -30.31
C GLU A 170 22.86 8.76 -29.76
N LEU A 171 22.48 7.59 -29.25
CA LEU A 171 23.40 6.62 -28.66
C LEU A 171 23.72 5.48 -29.64
N ASN A 172 24.85 4.81 -29.37
CA ASN A 172 25.26 3.61 -30.11
C ASN A 172 24.70 2.33 -29.48
N SER A 173 24.56 2.31 -28.16
CA SER A 173 24.06 1.20 -27.38
C SER A 173 23.57 1.69 -26.03
N ILE A 174 22.70 0.91 -25.41
CA ILE A 174 22.33 1.07 -24.00
C ILE A 174 22.54 -0.25 -23.28
N SER A 175 23.04 -0.19 -22.04
CA SER A 175 23.14 -1.35 -21.16
C SER A 175 22.12 -1.28 -20.03
N PHE A 176 21.51 -2.40 -19.70
CA PHE A 176 20.43 -2.47 -18.73
C PHE A 176 20.50 -3.80 -17.95
N LYS A 177 20.01 -3.76 -16.71
CA LYS A 177 19.97 -4.95 -15.85
C LYS A 177 18.80 -5.85 -16.22
N VAL A 178 19.02 -7.14 -16.09
CA VAL A 178 17.98 -8.17 -16.10
C VAL A 178 18.07 -8.93 -14.79
N LEU A 179 17.00 -8.87 -13.99
CA LEU A 179 16.88 -9.54 -12.70
C LEU A 179 16.08 -10.83 -12.87
N PHE A 180 16.64 -11.96 -12.43
CA PHE A 180 15.97 -13.24 -12.33
C PHE A 180 15.71 -13.58 -10.87
N SER A 181 14.44 -13.60 -10.46
CA SER A 181 14.04 -13.94 -9.09
C SER A 181 13.73 -15.43 -8.94
N PHE A 182 14.15 -15.99 -7.81
CA PHE A 182 13.99 -17.39 -7.41
C PHE A 182 13.28 -17.47 -6.05
N PRO A 183 12.53 -18.55 -5.79
CA PRO A 183 11.71 -18.68 -4.58
C PRO A 183 12.51 -18.95 -3.29
N GLY A 184 13.83 -18.70 -3.24
CA GLY A 184 14.62 -18.80 -2.01
C GLY A 184 14.80 -20.22 -1.46
N ASN A 185 14.46 -21.28 -2.20
CA ASN A 185 14.52 -22.67 -1.72
C ASN A 185 15.65 -23.50 -2.36
N LEU A 186 16.33 -22.95 -3.37
CA LEU A 186 17.44 -23.60 -4.07
C LEU A 186 18.75 -23.36 -3.32
N ILE A 187 19.41 -24.42 -2.84
CA ILE A 187 20.68 -24.32 -2.10
C ILE A 187 21.86 -24.35 -3.08
N LEU A 188 22.45 -23.19 -3.34
CA LEU A 188 23.59 -23.01 -4.22
C LEU A 188 24.83 -23.79 -3.74
N PRO A 189 25.59 -24.43 -4.66
CA PRO A 189 26.97 -24.79 -4.41
C PRO A 189 27.88 -23.55 -4.28
N ASN A 190 29.12 -23.76 -3.82
CA ASN A 190 30.11 -22.67 -3.71
C ASN A 190 30.63 -22.20 -5.08
N ASP A 191 30.83 -23.15 -5.99
CA ASP A 191 31.37 -22.89 -7.32
C ASP A 191 30.25 -23.09 -8.35
N LEU A 192 29.92 -22.01 -9.06
CA LEU A 192 28.87 -21.97 -10.06
C LEU A 192 29.44 -21.66 -11.44
N ALA A 193 28.67 -22.00 -12.46
CA ALA A 193 28.75 -21.31 -13.74
C ALA A 193 27.39 -20.70 -14.06
N LEU A 194 27.37 -19.40 -14.36
CA LEU A 194 26.15 -18.66 -14.70
C LEU A 194 26.16 -18.38 -16.19
N MET A 195 25.09 -18.75 -16.90
CA MET A 195 25.01 -18.58 -18.35
C MET A 195 23.70 -17.91 -18.76
N VAL A 196 23.80 -16.91 -19.62
CA VAL A 196 22.65 -16.32 -20.30
C VAL A 196 22.49 -16.96 -21.68
N SER A 197 21.24 -17.21 -22.07
CA SER A 197 20.88 -17.61 -23.43
C SER A 197 19.58 -16.94 -23.88
N TYR A 198 19.46 -16.73 -25.19
CA TYR A 198 18.25 -16.29 -25.88
C TYR A 198 18.35 -16.69 -27.35
N ASN A 199 17.23 -16.67 -28.07
CA ASN A 199 17.19 -17.09 -29.47
C ASN A 199 17.22 -15.89 -30.39
N THR A 200 18.09 -15.92 -31.40
CA THR A 200 18.16 -14.90 -32.45
C THR A 200 17.60 -15.45 -33.75
N LYS A 201 17.80 -14.77 -34.90
CA LYS A 201 17.47 -15.31 -36.22
C LYS A 201 18.10 -16.69 -36.45
N SER A 202 19.41 -16.78 -36.19
CA SER A 202 20.24 -17.92 -36.61
C SER A 202 21.01 -18.58 -35.46
N THR A 203 20.93 -18.03 -34.25
CA THR A 203 21.67 -18.52 -33.07
C THR A 203 20.74 -18.70 -31.88
N GLY A 204 21.24 -19.27 -30.78
CA GLY A 204 20.41 -19.77 -29.68
C GLY A 204 20.25 -21.28 -29.73
N PHE A 205 19.58 -21.85 -28.72
CA PHE A 205 19.27 -23.28 -28.70
C PHE A 205 18.12 -23.62 -29.66
N ASN A 206 17.20 -22.67 -29.89
CA ASN A 206 16.07 -22.80 -30.81
C ASN A 206 15.92 -21.50 -31.65
N PRO A 207 16.76 -21.28 -32.68
CA PRO A 207 16.73 -20.05 -33.48
C PRO A 207 15.35 -19.73 -34.05
N ILE A 208 14.99 -18.45 -34.08
CA ILE A 208 13.67 -17.94 -34.51
C ILE A 208 13.48 -18.05 -36.04
N GLY A 209 14.57 -18.08 -36.81
CA GLY A 209 14.56 -18.17 -38.27
C GLY A 209 14.30 -16.85 -38.99
N THR A 210 13.73 -15.86 -38.31
CA THR A 210 13.44 -14.52 -38.86
C THR A 210 14.38 -13.48 -38.27
N ALA A 211 14.73 -12.43 -39.04
CA ALA A 211 15.54 -11.32 -38.54
C ALA A 211 14.72 -10.43 -37.60
N GLY A 212 15.34 -9.88 -36.56
CA GLY A 212 14.65 -8.99 -35.63
C GLY A 212 15.59 -8.15 -34.76
N PRO A 213 15.04 -7.32 -33.86
CA PRO A 213 15.84 -6.48 -32.97
C PRO A 213 16.66 -7.29 -31.96
N TYR A 214 16.25 -8.52 -31.64
CA TYR A 214 17.00 -9.48 -30.82
C TYR A 214 18.36 -9.89 -31.43
N ASP A 215 18.56 -9.72 -32.74
CA ASP A 215 19.88 -9.93 -33.37
C ASP A 215 20.91 -8.85 -32.95
N LYS A 216 20.44 -7.77 -32.33
CA LYS A 216 21.22 -6.64 -31.82
C LYS A 216 21.33 -6.62 -30.29
N LEU A 217 20.87 -7.67 -29.62
CA LEU A 217 21.05 -7.87 -28.20
C LEU A 217 22.35 -8.62 -27.96
N ASN A 218 23.12 -8.19 -26.95
CA ASN A 218 24.41 -8.74 -26.56
C ASN A 218 24.48 -8.90 -25.03
N LEU A 219 25.41 -9.73 -24.54
CA LEU A 219 25.74 -9.81 -23.11
C LEU A 219 26.86 -8.82 -22.78
N SER A 220 26.64 -7.98 -21.77
CA SER A 220 27.61 -6.98 -21.36
C SER A 220 28.74 -7.61 -20.56
N VAL A 221 29.94 -7.07 -20.74
CA VAL A 221 31.17 -7.56 -20.12
C VAL A 221 31.99 -6.40 -19.55
N ASN A 222 32.88 -6.68 -18.61
CA ASN A 222 33.81 -5.68 -18.07
C ASN A 222 35.19 -6.31 -17.80
N THR A 223 36.14 -5.49 -17.37
CA THR A 223 37.49 -5.93 -16.98
C THR A 223 37.73 -5.80 -15.47
N THR A 224 36.68 -5.51 -14.69
CA THR A 224 36.81 -5.17 -13.28
C THR A 224 36.62 -6.45 -12.47
N ALA A 225 37.55 -6.73 -11.56
CA ALA A 225 37.43 -7.87 -10.68
C ALA A 225 36.14 -7.79 -9.83
N PRO A 226 35.52 -8.92 -9.48
CA PRO A 226 34.35 -8.94 -8.62
C PRO A 226 34.62 -8.26 -7.27
N THR A 227 33.66 -7.47 -6.78
CA THR A 227 33.72 -6.85 -5.45
C THR A 227 33.26 -7.79 -4.35
N VAL A 228 32.50 -8.84 -4.69
CA VAL A 228 32.10 -9.94 -3.82
C VAL A 228 32.26 -11.25 -4.57
N GLY A 229 32.77 -12.28 -3.89
CA GLY A 229 33.07 -13.56 -4.52
C GLY A 229 34.35 -13.51 -5.36
N THR A 230 34.51 -14.47 -6.26
CA THR A 230 35.71 -14.55 -7.12
C THR A 230 35.31 -15.04 -8.50
N ASP A 231 35.84 -14.40 -9.53
CA ASP A 231 35.80 -14.91 -10.91
C ASP A 231 36.86 -16.02 -11.00
N VAL A 232 36.40 -17.25 -11.20
CA VAL A 232 37.24 -18.45 -11.20
C VAL A 232 38.02 -18.55 -12.52
N TYR A 233 37.51 -17.94 -13.59
CA TYR A 233 38.14 -17.91 -14.90
C TYR A 233 38.34 -16.48 -15.40
N ALA A 234 39.05 -15.68 -14.61
CA ALA A 234 39.33 -14.26 -14.87
C ALA A 234 40.09 -13.96 -16.17
N GLU A 235 40.54 -14.99 -16.88
CA GLU A 235 41.17 -14.88 -18.21
C GLU A 235 40.17 -15.13 -19.35
N GLY A 236 38.86 -15.18 -19.08
CA GLY A 236 37.84 -15.06 -20.10
C GLY A 236 36.45 -15.52 -19.68
N TYR A 237 35.80 -16.31 -20.52
CA TYR A 237 34.42 -16.74 -20.32
C TYR A 237 34.18 -18.09 -20.99
N PHE A 238 33.01 -18.69 -20.74
CA PHE A 238 32.58 -19.86 -21.50
C PHE A 238 31.38 -19.54 -22.38
N TYR A 239 31.25 -20.29 -23.46
CA TYR A 239 30.11 -20.18 -24.35
C TYR A 239 29.69 -21.56 -24.86
N TYR A 240 28.43 -21.65 -25.25
CA TYR A 240 27.81 -22.83 -25.83
C TYR A 240 27.54 -22.62 -27.31
N LEU A 241 27.67 -23.70 -28.08
CA LEU A 241 27.15 -23.80 -29.44
C LEU A 241 25.80 -24.51 -29.46
N GLN A 242 25.10 -24.42 -30.59
CA GLN A 242 23.76 -24.99 -30.75
C GLN A 242 23.71 -26.51 -30.53
N ASN A 243 24.80 -27.22 -30.78
CA ASN A 243 24.91 -28.66 -30.54
C ASN A 243 25.11 -29.02 -29.05
N GLY A 244 25.06 -28.04 -28.13
CA GLY A 244 25.22 -28.24 -26.70
C GLY A 244 26.67 -28.39 -26.23
N THR A 245 27.66 -28.29 -27.12
CA THR A 245 29.07 -28.28 -26.73
C THR A 245 29.48 -26.91 -26.22
N TYR A 246 30.28 -26.86 -25.15
CA TYR A 246 30.81 -25.63 -24.60
C TYR A 246 32.33 -25.54 -24.71
N TYR A 247 32.83 -24.31 -24.74
CA TYR A 247 34.25 -23.99 -24.87
C TYR A 247 34.60 -22.85 -23.92
N LEU A 248 35.88 -22.80 -23.53
CA LEU A 248 36.46 -21.63 -22.87
C LEU A 248 37.06 -20.69 -23.92
N ALA A 249 36.74 -19.41 -23.84
CA ALA A 249 37.34 -18.36 -24.63
C ALA A 249 38.32 -17.56 -23.76
N THR A 250 39.48 -17.21 -24.30
CA THR A 250 40.43 -16.30 -23.63
C THR A 250 40.07 -14.84 -23.92
N SER A 251 39.91 -14.03 -22.88
CA SER A 251 39.47 -12.64 -22.97
C SER A 251 39.92 -11.87 -21.71
N SER A 252 40.23 -10.58 -21.85
CA SER A 252 40.40 -9.69 -20.69
C SER A 252 39.07 -9.19 -20.13
N TYR A 253 37.96 -9.58 -20.75
CA TYR A 253 36.60 -9.23 -20.39
C TYR A 253 35.81 -10.44 -19.90
N SER A 254 35.10 -10.28 -18.78
CA SER A 254 34.21 -11.28 -18.18
C SER A 254 32.75 -10.80 -18.20
N PRO A 255 31.78 -11.71 -18.44
CA PRO A 255 30.35 -11.44 -18.23
C PRO A 255 30.04 -10.94 -16.83
N MET A 256 29.08 -10.01 -16.73
CA MET A 256 28.76 -9.38 -15.45
C MET A 256 27.53 -10.01 -14.79
N PHE A 257 27.69 -10.48 -13.56
CA PHE A 257 26.62 -11.07 -12.75
C PHE A 257 26.62 -10.53 -11.31
N LYS A 258 25.43 -10.51 -10.71
CA LYS A 258 25.25 -10.40 -9.26
C LYS A 258 24.42 -11.58 -8.78
N VAL A 259 24.82 -12.19 -7.68
CA VAL A 259 24.05 -13.27 -7.04
C VAL A 259 23.70 -12.84 -5.63
N ASN A 260 22.42 -12.86 -5.31
CA ASN A 260 21.92 -12.66 -3.96
C ASN A 260 21.42 -13.99 -3.41
N ALA A 261 21.75 -14.23 -2.14
CA ALA A 261 21.31 -15.42 -1.43
C ALA A 261 20.98 -15.09 0.04
N SER A 262 20.10 -15.88 0.62
CA SER A 262 19.76 -15.83 2.05
C SER A 262 20.45 -16.95 2.83
N SER A 263 20.54 -16.76 4.15
CA SER A 263 21.10 -17.74 5.10
C SER A 263 20.15 -18.88 5.47
N SER A 264 18.86 -18.72 5.16
CA SER A 264 17.76 -19.65 5.43
C SER A 264 16.86 -19.71 4.19
N PRO A 265 16.08 -20.77 3.96
CA PRO A 265 15.14 -20.77 2.85
C PRO A 265 14.02 -19.75 3.07
N ALA A 266 13.43 -19.26 1.99
CA ALA A 266 12.12 -18.64 2.10
C ALA A 266 11.12 -19.69 2.61
N THR A 267 10.38 -19.37 3.66
CA THR A 267 9.44 -20.31 4.25
C THR A 267 8.15 -20.28 3.44
N ALA A 268 7.90 -21.36 2.69
CA ALA A 268 6.60 -21.55 2.04
C ALA A 268 5.52 -21.65 3.11
N ILE A 269 4.49 -20.83 2.98
CA ILE A 269 3.31 -20.84 3.86
C ILE A 269 2.18 -21.64 3.21
N ALA A 270 1.22 -22.05 4.05
CA ALA A 270 -0.07 -22.54 3.53
C ALA A 270 -0.75 -21.45 2.69
N THR A 271 -1.72 -21.86 1.85
CA THR A 271 -2.51 -20.93 1.04
C THR A 271 -3.01 -19.76 1.89
N PRO A 272 -2.69 -18.51 1.51
CA PRO A 272 -3.04 -17.35 2.31
C PRO A 272 -4.54 -17.21 2.55
N VAL A 273 -4.92 -16.91 3.80
CA VAL A 273 -6.29 -16.58 4.20
C VAL A 273 -6.39 -15.12 4.62
N ASN A 274 -5.42 -14.65 5.41
CA ASN A 274 -5.45 -13.33 6.04
C ASN A 274 -5.09 -12.20 5.05
N ALA A 275 -5.56 -10.99 5.33
CA ALA A 275 -5.13 -9.80 4.61
C ALA A 275 -3.61 -9.60 4.74
N GLY A 276 -2.99 -9.14 3.68
CA GLY A 276 -1.54 -9.02 3.60
C GLY A 276 -1.03 -9.00 2.16
N SER A 277 0.28 -8.80 2.02
CA SER A 277 0.98 -8.95 0.75
C SER A 277 1.84 -10.20 0.81
N TYR A 278 1.67 -11.08 -0.16
CA TYR A 278 2.38 -12.34 -0.29
C TYR A 278 3.16 -12.34 -1.59
N GLU A 279 4.18 -13.18 -1.70
CA GLU A 279 4.74 -13.55 -3.00
C GLU A 279 4.15 -14.89 -3.42
N VAL A 280 3.62 -14.96 -4.64
CA VAL A 280 3.14 -16.22 -5.22
C VAL A 280 4.06 -16.66 -6.35
N THR A 281 4.45 -17.93 -6.31
CA THR A 281 5.22 -18.60 -7.36
C THR A 281 4.38 -19.70 -7.99
N ALA A 282 4.14 -19.60 -9.30
CA ALA A 282 3.52 -20.62 -10.12
C ALA A 282 4.61 -21.42 -10.85
N THR A 283 4.66 -22.74 -10.68
CA THR A 283 5.65 -23.62 -11.33
C THR A 283 4.97 -24.75 -12.09
N VAL A 284 5.32 -24.94 -13.36
CA VAL A 284 4.79 -26.05 -14.17
C VAL A 284 5.36 -27.38 -13.67
N THR A 285 4.49 -28.36 -13.49
CA THR A 285 4.87 -29.73 -13.06
C THR A 285 4.58 -30.78 -14.14
N SER A 286 4.03 -30.38 -15.29
CA SER A 286 3.81 -31.27 -16.44
C SER A 286 5.13 -31.77 -17.03
N SER A 287 5.24 -33.08 -17.26
CA SER A 287 6.44 -33.72 -17.81
C SER A 287 6.82 -33.13 -19.18
N GLY A 288 8.11 -32.83 -19.37
CA GLY A 288 8.66 -32.31 -20.63
C GLY A 288 8.54 -30.79 -20.80
N TYR A 289 7.94 -30.08 -19.84
CA TYR A 289 7.80 -28.63 -19.84
C TYR A 289 8.51 -27.98 -18.65
N SER A 290 9.08 -26.79 -18.90
CA SER A 290 9.72 -25.94 -17.88
C SER A 290 9.05 -24.57 -17.89
N GLY A 291 8.68 -24.03 -16.74
CA GLY A 291 8.14 -22.67 -16.67
C GLY A 291 7.81 -22.25 -15.25
N GLN A 292 8.08 -20.98 -14.94
CA GLN A 292 7.75 -20.40 -13.65
C GLN A 292 7.35 -18.94 -13.83
N ALA A 293 6.32 -18.49 -13.11
CA ALA A 293 5.96 -17.09 -12.96
C ALA A 293 5.88 -16.73 -11.47
N THR A 294 6.28 -15.50 -11.15
CA THR A 294 6.25 -14.95 -9.79
C THR A 294 5.50 -13.63 -9.83
N SER A 295 4.69 -13.34 -8.81
CA SER A 295 3.98 -12.06 -8.67
C SER A 295 3.74 -11.72 -7.21
N SER A 296 3.46 -10.44 -6.92
CA SER A 296 2.85 -10.05 -5.64
C SER A 296 1.38 -10.49 -5.63
N PHE A 297 0.95 -11.09 -4.53
CA PHE A 297 -0.41 -11.51 -4.25
C PHE A 297 -0.95 -10.75 -3.05
N ILE A 298 -1.91 -9.85 -3.28
CA ILE A 298 -2.42 -8.92 -2.27
C ILE A 298 -3.82 -9.36 -1.85
N ILE A 299 -3.99 -9.58 -0.54
CA ILE A 299 -5.30 -9.73 0.08
C ILE A 299 -5.59 -8.44 0.85
N LEU A 300 -6.50 -7.63 0.32
CA LEU A 300 -6.97 -6.40 0.94
C LEU A 300 -7.85 -6.71 2.17
N PRO A 301 -7.76 -5.93 3.25
CA PRO A 301 -8.70 -6.01 4.35
C PRO A 301 -10.15 -5.82 3.89
N ALA A 302 -11.09 -6.51 4.53
CA ALA A 302 -12.51 -6.34 4.25
C ALA A 302 -13.05 -5.05 4.91
N PRO A 303 -13.83 -4.23 4.19
CA PRO A 303 -14.42 -3.03 4.79
C PRO A 303 -15.46 -3.41 5.85
N VAL A 304 -15.52 -2.63 6.94
CA VAL A 304 -16.48 -2.78 8.04
C VAL A 304 -17.14 -1.44 8.29
N THR A 305 -18.46 -1.46 8.44
CA THR A 305 -19.24 -0.28 8.85
C THR A 305 -19.28 -0.21 10.37
N LEU A 306 -18.97 0.96 10.93
CA LEU A 306 -19.05 1.23 12.37
C LEU A 306 -20.18 2.22 12.62
N THR A 307 -20.98 1.95 13.64
CA THR A 307 -22.08 2.85 14.06
C THR A 307 -21.89 3.23 15.51
N LEU A 308 -21.76 4.53 15.75
CA LEU A 308 -21.68 5.13 17.08
C LEU A 308 -23.07 5.59 17.53
N GLY A 309 -23.37 5.40 18.81
CA GLY A 309 -24.62 5.84 19.43
C GLY A 309 -24.40 6.22 20.90
N ASN A 310 -25.48 6.58 21.59
CA ASN A 310 -25.42 7.12 22.96
C ASN A 310 -24.49 8.36 23.06
N LEU A 311 -24.69 9.30 22.13
CA LEU A 311 -23.81 10.47 21.92
C LEU A 311 -24.19 11.68 22.79
N THR A 312 -25.28 11.62 23.54
CA THR A 312 -25.69 12.65 24.50
C THR A 312 -25.91 11.97 25.83
N GLN A 313 -25.18 12.39 26.87
CA GLN A 313 -25.20 11.75 28.19
C GLN A 313 -25.18 12.78 29.32
N ILE A 314 -25.83 12.47 30.44
CA ILE A 314 -25.84 13.32 31.64
C ILE A 314 -24.63 13.01 32.52
N ALA A 315 -23.94 14.04 33.00
CA ALA A 315 -22.85 13.92 33.96
C ALA A 315 -23.36 13.50 35.34
N ASP A 316 -22.83 12.39 35.86
CA ASP A 316 -23.11 11.87 37.21
C ASP A 316 -21.83 11.53 37.99
N GLY A 317 -20.67 12.00 37.48
CA GLY A 317 -19.35 11.70 38.03
C GLY A 317 -18.76 10.35 37.60
N THR A 318 -19.49 9.53 36.83
CA THR A 318 -18.98 8.25 36.30
C THR A 318 -18.56 8.37 34.82
N PRO A 319 -17.65 7.51 34.31
CA PRO A 319 -17.24 7.53 32.91
C PRO A 319 -18.40 7.23 31.93
N LYS A 320 -18.48 8.01 30.85
CA LYS A 320 -19.55 8.01 29.84
C LYS A 320 -19.06 7.44 28.51
N SER A 321 -19.28 6.14 28.30
CA SER A 321 -18.92 5.47 27.05
C SER A 321 -20.03 5.58 26.01
N VAL A 322 -19.66 5.77 24.74
CA VAL A 322 -20.58 5.60 23.60
C VAL A 322 -20.93 4.12 23.39
N SER A 323 -22.04 3.87 22.72
CA SER A 323 -22.32 2.53 22.16
C SER A 323 -21.67 2.41 20.78
N LEU A 324 -21.09 1.25 20.49
CA LEU A 324 -20.46 0.94 19.19
C LEU A 324 -20.97 -0.41 18.68
N SER A 325 -21.42 -0.44 17.42
CA SER A 325 -21.71 -1.68 16.69
C SER A 325 -20.93 -1.73 15.37
N THR A 326 -20.65 -2.95 14.90
CA THR A 326 -19.98 -3.20 13.62
C THR A 326 -20.88 -4.02 12.70
N ASP A 327 -20.77 -3.81 11.40
CA ASP A 327 -21.32 -4.69 10.36
C ASP A 327 -20.18 -5.04 9.38
N PRO A 328 -19.69 -6.29 9.39
CA PRO A 328 -20.18 -7.46 10.14
C PRO A 328 -20.03 -7.32 11.67
N SER A 329 -20.87 -8.01 12.45
CA SER A 329 -20.81 -7.98 13.92
C SER A 329 -19.60 -8.74 14.48
N GLY A 330 -19.09 -8.30 15.63
CA GLY A 330 -18.05 -9.03 16.38
C GLY A 330 -16.61 -8.73 15.95
N ILE A 331 -16.42 -7.68 15.13
CA ILE A 331 -15.09 -7.23 14.73
C ILE A 331 -14.45 -6.43 15.86
N SER A 332 -13.19 -6.74 16.17
CA SER A 332 -12.43 -6.04 17.21
C SER A 332 -12.17 -4.58 16.81
N THR A 333 -12.43 -3.67 17.74
CA THR A 333 -12.32 -2.22 17.57
C THR A 333 -11.67 -1.55 18.79
N SER A 334 -11.25 -0.31 18.63
CA SER A 334 -10.86 0.60 19.70
C SER A 334 -11.66 1.90 19.58
N VAL A 335 -11.95 2.54 20.72
CA VAL A 335 -12.61 3.85 20.78
C VAL A 335 -11.72 4.83 21.55
N THR A 336 -11.57 6.04 21.02
CA THR A 336 -10.87 7.15 21.68
C THR A 336 -11.76 8.38 21.78
N TYR A 337 -11.52 9.19 22.81
CA TYR A 337 -12.18 10.45 23.10
C TYR A 337 -11.11 11.54 23.11
N ASP A 338 -11.19 12.50 22.19
CA ASP A 338 -10.15 13.50 21.93
C ASP A 338 -8.75 12.89 21.75
N GLY A 339 -8.69 11.71 21.14
CA GLY A 339 -7.47 10.93 20.91
C GLY A 339 -6.97 10.11 22.10
N ALA A 340 -7.60 10.19 23.28
CA ALA A 340 -7.27 9.39 24.45
C ALA A 340 -8.16 8.15 24.60
N SER A 341 -7.64 7.05 25.18
CA SER A 341 -8.44 5.86 25.50
C SER A 341 -9.22 5.97 26.82
N GLN A 342 -8.94 7.00 27.62
CA GLN A 342 -9.66 7.26 28.86
C GLN A 342 -11.08 7.72 28.53
N VAL A 343 -12.07 7.03 29.09
CA VAL A 343 -13.48 7.39 28.93
C VAL A 343 -13.77 8.66 29.76
N PRO A 344 -14.33 9.72 29.17
CA PRO A 344 -14.58 10.97 29.87
C PRO A 344 -15.74 10.86 30.87
N SER A 345 -15.67 11.63 31.95
CA SER A 345 -16.76 11.79 32.94
C SER A 345 -17.15 13.24 33.19
N ALA A 346 -16.28 14.18 32.79
CA ALA A 346 -16.53 15.61 32.94
C ALA A 346 -17.45 16.11 31.83
N ILE A 347 -18.14 17.21 32.10
CA ILE A 347 -18.95 17.90 31.09
C ILE A 347 -18.08 18.44 29.98
N GLY A 348 -18.61 18.39 28.77
CA GLY A 348 -17.94 18.86 27.58
C GLY A 348 -18.35 18.09 26.33
N ARG A 349 -17.75 18.51 25.22
CA ARG A 349 -17.88 17.86 23.91
C ARG A 349 -16.58 17.14 23.61
N TYR A 350 -16.68 15.86 23.30
CA TYR A 350 -15.54 14.98 23.07
C TYR A 350 -15.63 14.42 21.65
N GLN A 351 -14.57 14.56 20.88
CA GLN A 351 -14.45 13.91 19.57
C GLN A 351 -14.21 12.42 19.77
N VAL A 352 -15.19 11.62 19.40
CA VAL A 352 -15.15 10.17 19.49
C VAL A 352 -14.68 9.60 18.16
N VAL A 353 -13.65 8.77 18.20
CA VAL A 353 -13.17 8.02 17.03
C VAL A 353 -13.16 6.55 17.37
N ALA A 354 -13.89 5.75 16.59
CA ALA A 354 -13.84 4.30 16.63
C ALA A 354 -13.05 3.77 15.42
N THR A 355 -12.19 2.78 15.63
CA THR A 355 -11.33 2.21 14.58
C THR A 355 -11.27 0.69 14.71
N VAL A 356 -11.29 -0.02 13.58
CA VAL A 356 -11.06 -1.46 13.52
C VAL A 356 -9.60 -1.78 13.86
N THR A 357 -9.38 -2.75 14.75
CA THR A 357 -8.03 -3.17 15.17
C THR A 357 -7.61 -4.51 14.59
N ASN A 358 -8.54 -5.28 14.03
CA ASN A 358 -8.23 -6.53 13.35
C ASN A 358 -7.64 -6.25 11.95
N SER A 359 -6.44 -6.76 11.67
CA SER A 359 -5.72 -6.52 10.41
C SER A 359 -6.42 -7.07 9.16
N ASN A 360 -7.33 -8.03 9.30
CA ASN A 360 -8.11 -8.57 8.19
C ASN A 360 -9.26 -7.65 7.75
N TYR A 361 -9.51 -6.58 8.50
CA TYR A 361 -10.62 -5.67 8.29
C TYR A 361 -10.14 -4.21 8.31
N SER A 362 -10.93 -3.34 7.70
CA SER A 362 -10.66 -1.89 7.70
C SER A 362 -11.94 -1.13 7.94
N GLY A 363 -11.89 -0.10 8.78
CA GLY A 363 -13.05 0.75 9.04
C GLY A 363 -12.79 1.72 10.18
N SER A 364 -13.44 2.87 10.12
CA SER A 364 -13.47 3.87 11.18
C SER A 364 -14.77 4.65 11.15
N ALA A 365 -15.20 5.16 12.30
CA ALA A 365 -16.29 6.11 12.42
C ALA A 365 -15.93 7.19 13.43
N SER A 366 -16.46 8.40 13.23
CA SER A 366 -16.29 9.53 14.14
C SER A 366 -17.62 10.18 14.46
N ALA A 367 -17.78 10.66 15.68
CA ALA A 367 -18.94 11.41 16.15
C ALA A 367 -18.54 12.30 17.33
N GLU A 368 -19.40 13.25 17.72
CA GLU A 368 -19.22 14.01 18.95
C GLU A 368 -20.04 13.40 20.08
N LEU A 369 -19.42 13.17 21.24
CA LEU A 369 -20.10 12.87 22.49
C LEU A 369 -20.28 14.17 23.27
N GLN A 370 -21.52 14.53 23.56
CA GLN A 370 -21.88 15.62 24.46
C GLN A 370 -22.20 15.05 25.85
N ILE A 371 -21.40 15.45 26.85
CA ILE A 371 -21.68 15.21 28.26
C ILE A 371 -22.12 16.54 28.87
N GLY A 372 -23.32 16.59 29.44
CA GLY A 372 -23.88 17.81 30.00
C GLY A 372 -24.80 17.55 31.19
N TYR A 373 -25.67 18.51 31.45
CA TYR A 373 -26.71 18.43 32.47
C TYR A 373 -28.09 18.17 31.84
N ASP A 374 -28.97 17.64 32.67
CA ASP A 374 -30.41 17.87 32.57
C ASP A 374 -30.80 18.90 33.64
N TYR A 375 -31.98 19.53 33.51
CA TYR A 375 -32.40 20.53 34.48
C TYR A 375 -32.44 19.97 35.91
N ALA A 376 -32.81 18.69 36.07
CA ALA A 376 -32.90 18.05 37.38
C ALA A 376 -31.52 17.98 38.07
N SER A 377 -30.49 17.53 37.37
CA SER A 377 -29.11 17.50 37.87
C SER A 377 -28.53 18.88 38.05
N TRP A 378 -28.89 19.85 37.19
CA TRP A 378 -28.48 21.25 37.33
C TRP A 378 -29.07 21.90 38.60
N ILE A 379 -30.39 21.89 38.78
CA ILE A 379 -31.04 22.57 39.91
C ILE A 379 -30.67 21.94 41.26
N GLN A 380 -30.43 20.62 41.30
CA GLN A 380 -30.00 19.94 42.52
C GLN A 380 -28.60 20.32 42.97
N GLN A 381 -27.74 20.80 42.06
CA GLN A 381 -26.44 21.35 42.47
C GLN A 381 -26.62 22.65 43.26
N SER A 382 -27.53 23.52 42.86
CA SER A 382 -27.87 24.75 43.58
C SER A 382 -28.45 24.46 44.97
N VAL A 383 -29.32 23.46 45.08
CA VAL A 383 -29.82 22.99 46.39
C VAL A 383 -28.69 22.45 47.26
N THR A 384 -27.81 21.62 46.70
CA THR A 384 -26.68 21.02 47.44
C THR A 384 -25.66 22.06 47.88
N ALA A 385 -25.43 23.09 47.05
CA ALA A 385 -24.59 24.23 47.38
C ALA A 385 -25.23 25.18 48.40
N GLY A 386 -26.54 25.04 48.66
CA GLY A 386 -27.29 25.89 49.56
C GLY A 386 -27.58 27.29 49.00
N THR A 387 -27.50 27.48 47.68
CA THR A 387 -27.84 28.75 47.03
C THR A 387 -29.34 28.96 46.94
N ILE A 388 -30.12 27.87 46.88
CA ILE A 388 -31.58 27.89 46.90
C ILE A 388 -32.14 26.82 47.86
N GLY A 389 -33.38 27.00 48.31
CA GLY A 389 -34.13 26.02 49.09
C GLY A 389 -34.64 24.83 48.27
N SER A 390 -34.81 23.67 48.91
CA SER A 390 -35.30 22.45 48.25
C SER A 390 -36.74 22.57 47.73
N ASP A 391 -37.50 23.56 48.20
CA ASP A 391 -38.85 23.91 47.76
C ASP A 391 -38.89 24.94 46.61
N GLN A 392 -37.73 25.43 46.17
CA GLN A 392 -37.60 26.48 45.16
C GLN A 392 -37.12 25.98 43.79
N THR A 393 -37.26 24.69 43.49
CA THR A 393 -36.66 24.05 42.29
C THR A 393 -37.56 24.00 41.05
N ALA A 394 -38.78 24.54 41.13
CA ALA A 394 -39.74 24.50 40.01
C ALA A 394 -39.29 25.40 38.85
N ASP A 395 -39.69 25.06 37.62
CA ASP A 395 -39.28 25.75 36.38
C ASP A 395 -39.57 27.24 36.41
N PHE A 396 -40.71 27.63 37.00
CA PHE A 396 -41.17 29.02 37.14
C PHE A 396 -40.86 29.64 38.51
N ALA A 397 -40.12 28.96 39.38
CA ALA A 397 -39.68 29.57 40.62
C ALA A 397 -38.57 30.59 40.33
N ASP A 398 -38.54 31.65 41.14
CA ASP A 398 -37.61 32.77 41.08
C ASP A 398 -37.07 32.96 42.51
N PRO A 399 -36.02 32.20 42.90
CA PRO A 399 -35.56 32.15 44.29
C PRO A 399 -34.85 33.42 44.76
N ASP A 400 -34.26 34.19 43.85
CA ASP A 400 -33.50 35.42 44.12
C ASP A 400 -34.30 36.71 43.83
N GLY A 401 -35.44 36.62 43.15
CA GLY A 401 -36.42 37.68 42.99
C GLY A 401 -36.08 38.68 41.88
N ASP A 402 -35.31 38.27 40.86
CA ASP A 402 -34.92 39.12 39.74
C ASP A 402 -35.86 39.05 38.52
N SER A 403 -36.94 38.27 38.65
CA SER A 403 -37.94 37.98 37.61
C SER A 403 -37.47 37.05 36.49
N LEU A 404 -36.32 36.38 36.62
CA LEU A 404 -35.91 35.27 35.77
C LEU A 404 -36.26 33.93 36.45
N PRO A 405 -37.14 33.11 35.83
CA PRO A 405 -37.46 31.80 36.36
C PRO A 405 -36.31 30.81 36.14
N ASN A 406 -36.19 29.82 37.03
CA ASN A 406 -35.16 28.77 36.99
C ASN A 406 -34.95 28.10 35.61
N LEU A 407 -36.00 27.93 34.80
CA LEU A 407 -35.84 27.34 33.47
C LEU A 407 -35.06 28.27 32.51
N LEU A 408 -35.28 29.58 32.59
CA LEU A 408 -34.52 30.55 31.79
C LEU A 408 -33.11 30.73 32.34
N GLU A 409 -32.95 30.73 33.66
CA GLU A 409 -31.66 30.64 34.34
C GLU A 409 -30.82 29.47 33.79
N TYR A 410 -31.38 28.26 33.78
CA TYR A 410 -30.73 27.06 33.23
C TYR A 410 -30.39 27.21 31.75
N ALA A 411 -31.33 27.74 30.97
CA ALA A 411 -31.17 27.96 29.54
C ALA A 411 -30.09 29.00 29.21
N PHE A 412 -29.90 30.00 30.06
CA PHE A 412 -28.93 31.08 29.85
C PHE A 412 -27.59 30.85 30.55
N GLY A 413 -27.51 29.78 31.35
CA GLY A 413 -26.33 29.41 32.12
C GLY A 413 -26.07 30.33 33.31
N LEU A 414 -27.14 30.72 34.01
CA LEU A 414 -27.13 31.61 35.17
C LEU A 414 -27.22 30.80 36.49
N ASN A 415 -27.17 31.49 37.63
CA ASN A 415 -27.20 30.89 38.96
C ASN A 415 -28.52 31.24 39.67
N PRO A 416 -29.40 30.26 39.97
CA PRO A 416 -30.78 30.50 40.41
C PRO A 416 -30.92 31.09 41.83
N GLY A 417 -29.81 31.40 42.48
CA GLY A 417 -29.80 32.07 43.79
C GLY A 417 -29.02 33.39 43.77
N ALA A 418 -28.77 33.95 42.59
CA ALA A 418 -28.03 35.19 42.41
C ALA A 418 -28.74 36.09 41.38
N ALA A 419 -29.28 37.21 41.87
CA ALA A 419 -29.98 38.16 41.03
C ALA A 419 -29.12 38.66 39.86
N ASP A 420 -29.51 38.28 38.64
CA ASP A 420 -28.87 38.57 37.38
C ASP A 420 -29.91 39.12 36.39
N TYR A 421 -29.57 40.15 35.59
CA TYR A 421 -30.51 40.65 34.57
C TYR A 421 -29.98 40.36 33.16
N MET A 422 -30.44 39.24 32.60
CA MET A 422 -30.04 38.74 31.28
C MET A 422 -31.26 38.33 30.44
N ALA A 423 -32.16 39.29 30.22
CA ALA A 423 -33.27 39.10 29.28
C ALA A 423 -32.79 39.11 27.81
N PRO A 424 -33.48 38.40 26.90
CA PRO A 424 -33.24 38.53 25.46
C PRO A 424 -33.36 39.98 24.98
N ASP A 425 -32.45 40.39 24.09
CA ASP A 425 -32.47 41.72 23.46
C ASP A 425 -33.17 41.67 22.10
N LEU A 426 -33.76 42.79 21.69
CA LEU A 426 -34.47 42.94 20.42
C LEU A 426 -33.70 43.90 19.53
N ASP A 427 -33.27 43.43 18.36
CA ASP A 427 -32.74 44.29 17.31
C ASP A 427 -33.74 44.44 16.15
N VAL A 428 -33.89 45.65 15.64
CA VAL A 428 -34.89 46.00 14.62
C VAL A 428 -34.24 46.82 13.52
N SER A 429 -34.27 46.29 12.30
CA SER A 429 -33.81 46.99 11.11
C SER A 429 -34.96 47.32 10.15
N SER A 430 -34.64 47.95 9.02
CA SER A 430 -35.60 48.17 7.94
C SER A 430 -36.11 46.87 7.33
N GLU A 431 -35.32 45.80 7.43
CA GLU A 431 -35.59 44.52 6.75
C GLU A 431 -35.97 43.40 7.72
N ASN A 432 -35.45 43.42 8.95
CA ASN A 432 -35.55 42.27 9.87
C ASN A 432 -35.93 42.66 11.31
N LEU A 433 -36.44 41.66 12.04
CA LEU A 433 -36.58 41.62 13.49
C LEU A 433 -35.69 40.48 14.01
N SER A 434 -34.79 40.77 14.94
CA SER A 434 -33.89 39.79 15.53
C SER A 434 -34.13 39.70 17.04
N LEU A 435 -34.18 38.47 17.57
CA LEU A 435 -34.09 38.24 19.01
C LEU A 435 -32.69 37.72 19.34
N ILE A 436 -31.97 38.44 20.22
CA ILE A 436 -30.64 38.07 20.68
C ILE A 436 -30.77 37.43 22.06
N TYR A 437 -30.39 36.17 22.21
CA TYR A 437 -30.52 35.43 23.46
C TYR A 437 -29.31 34.54 23.74
N ARG A 438 -29.15 34.16 25.00
CA ARG A 438 -28.12 33.18 25.40
C ARG A 438 -28.67 31.77 25.28
N ARG A 439 -27.81 30.81 24.94
CA ARG A 439 -28.13 29.38 25.08
C ARG A 439 -26.98 28.63 25.73
N ASN A 440 -27.34 27.77 26.68
CA ASN A 440 -26.43 26.91 27.41
C ASN A 440 -26.20 25.60 26.63
N LEU A 441 -24.98 25.40 26.16
CA LEU A 441 -24.56 24.20 25.42
C LEU A 441 -24.30 23.00 26.32
N ASP A 442 -24.18 23.18 27.64
CA ASP A 442 -24.09 22.07 28.59
C ASP A 442 -25.48 21.53 28.94
N ALA A 443 -26.56 22.25 28.62
CA ALA A 443 -27.91 21.76 28.78
C ALA A 443 -28.26 20.80 27.63
N THR A 444 -28.51 19.52 27.97
CA THR A 444 -28.73 18.46 26.97
C THR A 444 -30.20 18.10 26.77
N ASP A 445 -31.08 18.67 27.58
CA ASP A 445 -32.52 18.45 27.59
C ASP A 445 -33.34 19.66 27.12
N LEU A 446 -32.71 20.73 26.61
CA LEU A 446 -33.42 21.95 26.21
C LEU A 446 -33.68 22.05 24.71
N THR A 447 -34.85 22.61 24.38
CA THR A 447 -35.19 23.11 23.03
C THR A 447 -35.49 24.61 23.11
N TYR A 448 -34.95 25.36 22.16
CA TYR A 448 -35.13 26.82 22.02
C TYR A 448 -35.93 27.09 20.75
N GLN A 449 -37.07 27.76 20.86
CA GLN A 449 -37.94 28.06 19.73
C GLN A 449 -38.36 29.53 19.77
N ILE A 450 -38.09 30.26 18.69
CA ILE A 450 -38.64 31.60 18.53
C ILE A 450 -40.10 31.48 18.10
N GLU A 451 -40.97 32.22 18.76
CA GLU A 451 -42.38 32.34 18.39
C GLU A 451 -42.72 33.80 18.07
N THR A 452 -43.65 34.00 17.14
CA THR A 452 -44.16 35.31 16.76
C THR A 452 -45.67 35.41 16.93
N ALA A 453 -46.15 36.63 17.12
CA ALA A 453 -47.57 36.95 17.19
C ALA A 453 -47.85 38.37 16.65
N THR A 454 -49.09 38.64 16.23
CA THR A 454 -49.56 39.99 15.84
C THR A 454 -50.25 40.75 16.98
N ASP A 455 -50.54 40.07 18.08
CA ASP A 455 -51.07 40.61 19.33
C ASP A 455 -50.45 39.87 20.53
N LEU A 456 -50.82 40.22 21.74
CA LEU A 456 -50.28 39.63 22.97
C LEU A 456 -51.22 38.58 23.58
N ASP A 457 -52.29 38.19 22.88
CA ASP A 457 -53.22 37.19 23.38
C ASP A 457 -52.54 35.81 23.39
N SER A 458 -52.86 34.96 24.36
CA SER A 458 -52.15 33.68 24.56
C SER A 458 -52.20 32.74 23.35
N ASP A 459 -53.27 32.85 22.55
CA ASP A 459 -53.59 31.93 21.47
C ASP A 459 -53.05 32.39 20.10
N SER A 460 -52.39 33.55 20.03
CA SER A 460 -51.88 34.13 18.76
C SER A 460 -50.41 33.81 18.45
N TRP A 461 -49.72 33.12 19.36
CA TRP A 461 -48.31 32.76 19.21
C TRP A 461 -48.12 31.53 18.32
N SER A 462 -47.16 31.61 17.40
CA SER A 462 -46.81 30.50 16.50
C SER A 462 -45.30 30.42 16.29
N GLU A 463 -44.78 29.23 16.03
CA GLU A 463 -43.36 28.99 15.75
C GLU A 463 -42.91 29.79 14.53
N ALA A 464 -41.77 30.47 14.67
CA ALA A 464 -41.15 31.21 13.59
C ALA A 464 -39.94 30.46 13.06
N ALA A 465 -39.82 30.40 11.73
CA ALA A 465 -38.58 30.02 11.08
C ALA A 465 -37.60 31.20 11.16
N THR A 466 -36.41 30.95 11.69
CA THR A 466 -35.38 31.96 11.91
C THR A 466 -34.13 31.65 11.09
N THR A 467 -33.35 32.69 10.81
CA THR A 467 -31.95 32.55 10.41
C THR A 467 -31.10 32.85 11.64
N ASP A 468 -30.48 31.83 12.21
CA ASP A 468 -29.71 31.96 13.45
C ASP A 468 -28.23 32.24 13.16
N THR A 469 -27.68 33.24 13.83
CA THR A 469 -26.24 33.57 13.81
C THR A 469 -25.69 33.50 15.23
N VAL A 470 -24.60 32.75 15.44
CA VAL A 470 -23.86 32.78 16.71
C VAL A 470 -22.99 34.03 16.72
N LEU A 471 -23.31 34.98 17.60
CA LEU A 471 -22.57 36.24 17.76
C LEU A 471 -21.30 36.05 18.59
N SER A 472 -21.36 35.20 19.62
CA SER A 472 -20.22 34.87 20.48
C SER A 472 -20.37 33.50 21.12
N THR A 473 -19.25 32.90 21.49
CA THR A 473 -19.18 31.67 22.30
C THR A 473 -18.22 31.91 23.46
N GLU A 474 -18.72 31.84 24.69
CA GLU A 474 -17.98 32.03 25.93
C GLU A 474 -18.12 30.76 26.79
N GLY A 475 -17.09 29.91 26.75
CA GLY A 475 -17.17 28.59 27.39
C GLY A 475 -18.27 27.74 26.75
N SER A 476 -19.25 27.33 27.56
CA SER A 476 -20.43 26.58 27.12
C SER A 476 -21.64 27.46 26.81
N ILE A 477 -21.50 28.78 26.81
CA ILE A 477 -22.61 29.70 26.49
C ILE A 477 -22.41 30.30 25.11
N GLU A 478 -23.45 30.27 24.29
CA GLU A 478 -23.51 31.04 23.05
C GLU A 478 -24.48 32.19 23.17
N THR A 479 -24.14 33.32 22.56
CA THR A 479 -25.10 34.40 22.26
C THR A 479 -25.54 34.24 20.82
N VAL A 480 -26.84 34.02 20.61
CA VAL A 480 -27.45 33.74 19.32
C VAL A 480 -28.34 34.91 18.92
N GLU A 481 -28.17 35.41 17.71
CA GLU A 481 -29.12 36.29 17.04
C GLU A 481 -30.03 35.45 16.14
N ALA A 482 -31.31 35.36 16.48
CA ALA A 482 -32.32 34.69 15.66
C ALA A 482 -33.13 35.72 14.88
N THR A 483 -32.94 35.75 13.56
CA THR A 483 -33.48 36.78 12.68
C THR A 483 -34.70 36.30 11.90
N ILE A 484 -35.72 37.17 11.81
CA ILE A 484 -36.95 36.96 11.04
C ILE A 484 -37.16 38.18 10.11
N PRO A 485 -37.51 37.97 8.83
CA PRO A 485 -37.82 39.08 7.94
C PRO A 485 -39.11 39.80 8.36
N ARG A 486 -39.12 41.12 8.19
CA ARG A 486 -40.31 41.94 8.39
C ARG A 486 -41.32 41.63 7.29
N THR A 487 -42.60 41.53 7.65
CA THR A 487 -43.68 41.39 6.67
C THR A 487 -44.19 42.79 6.26
N GLU A 488 -44.15 43.08 4.97
CA GLU A 488 -44.63 44.36 4.44
C GLU A 488 -46.12 44.57 4.75
N GLY A 489 -46.47 45.74 5.27
CA GLY A 489 -47.85 46.08 5.64
C GLY A 489 -48.33 45.56 7.00
N GLU A 490 -47.50 44.82 7.75
CA GLU A 490 -47.82 44.38 9.11
C GLU A 490 -47.53 45.52 10.12
N PRO A 491 -48.55 46.02 10.85
CA PRO A 491 -48.38 47.20 11.70
C PRO A 491 -47.61 46.92 13.01
N LYS A 492 -47.62 45.66 13.47
CA LYS A 492 -46.95 45.20 14.69
C LYS A 492 -46.68 43.69 14.62
N ARG A 493 -45.55 43.27 15.17
CA ARG A 493 -45.18 41.88 15.39
C ARG A 493 -44.44 41.77 16.73
N PHE A 494 -44.74 40.73 17.49
CA PHE A 494 -44.11 40.39 18.76
C PHE A 494 -43.23 39.16 18.56
N LEU A 495 -42.11 39.10 19.28
CA LEU A 495 -41.21 37.96 19.32
C LEU A 495 -41.11 37.48 20.78
N ARG A 496 -40.99 36.16 20.98
CA ARG A 496 -40.57 35.58 22.25
C ARG A 496 -39.69 34.38 22.01
N LEU A 497 -38.82 34.11 22.98
CA LEU A 497 -38.13 32.84 23.10
C LEU A 497 -38.97 31.90 23.95
N LYS A 498 -39.28 30.72 23.41
CA LYS A 498 -39.86 29.61 24.16
C LYS A 498 -38.77 28.59 24.42
N VAL A 499 -38.55 28.30 25.70
CA VAL A 499 -37.66 27.23 26.16
C VAL A 499 -38.53 26.09 26.67
N THR A 500 -38.24 24.87 26.23
CA THR A 500 -38.88 23.64 26.72
C THR A 500 -37.84 22.60 27.08
N ARG A 501 -38.14 21.79 28.10
CA ARG A 501 -37.34 20.66 28.55
C ARG A 501 -38.15 19.37 28.63
#